data_AF-A0A914MU54-F1
#
_entry.id   AF-A0A914MU54-F1
#
_cell.length_a   1.000
_cell.length_b   1.000
_cell.length_c   1.000
_cell.angle_alpha   90.00
_cell.angle_beta   90.00
_cell.angle_gamma   90.00
#
_symmetry.space_group_name_H-M   'P 1'
#
loop_
_entity.id
_entity.type
_entity.pdbx_description
1 polymer ?
#
loop_
_entity_poly.entity_id
_entity_poly.type
_entity_poly.pdbx_seq_one_letter_code
_entity_poly.pdbx_strand_id
1 'polypeptide(L)'
;MINRKPFVLDYALFWWNIFLATFSAVGAARMLPELFWSVNSNSFFYSICIGSYAQGISGYWGDKFAMSKVIEFADTAFIVLRKKPLIFLHWYHHVTVLISTWMMYKDHAASGRWFIAMNYVVHSFMYTYYALRALQYKLPKWTAIFVTLLQISQMIVGLAISIYTFRLNRN
;
A
#
# COMPACT_ATOMS: atom_id res chain seq x y z
N MET A 1 -19.21 0.76 -23.84
CA MET A 1 -19.64 1.37 -22.54
C MET A 1 -20.10 2.83 -22.64
N ILE A 2 -19.97 3.52 -23.78
CA ILE A 2 -20.32 4.95 -23.92
C ILE A 2 -21.82 5.21 -23.66
N ASN A 3 -22.72 4.34 -24.13
CA ASN A 3 -24.18 4.58 -24.09
C ASN A 3 -24.93 4.03 -22.86
N ARG A 4 -24.26 3.63 -21.76
CA ARG A 4 -24.93 3.12 -20.52
C ARG A 4 -24.89 4.15 -19.38
N LYS A 5 -25.90 4.18 -18.50
CA LYS A 5 -25.89 5.05 -17.29
C LYS A 5 -24.79 4.62 -16.31
N PRO A 6 -24.21 5.53 -15.52
CA PRO A 6 -23.21 5.18 -14.50
C PRO A 6 -23.84 4.33 -13.40
N PHE A 7 -23.10 3.34 -12.91
CA PHE A 7 -23.57 2.48 -11.82
C PHE A 7 -23.47 3.21 -10.47
N VAL A 8 -24.52 3.12 -9.65
CA VAL A 8 -24.52 3.59 -8.26
C VAL A 8 -23.97 2.45 -7.39
N LEU A 9 -22.70 2.55 -7.01
CA LEU A 9 -21.93 1.51 -6.31
C LEU A 9 -21.46 1.98 -4.93
N ASP A 10 -22.10 2.98 -4.34
CA ASP A 10 -21.58 3.67 -3.15
C ASP A 10 -21.47 2.72 -1.94
N TYR A 11 -22.46 1.83 -1.72
CA TYR A 11 -22.40 0.81 -0.67
C TYR A 11 -21.36 -0.29 -0.95
N ALA A 12 -21.22 -0.73 -2.19
CA ALA A 12 -20.21 -1.71 -2.57
C ALA A 12 -18.80 -1.15 -2.35
N LEU A 13 -18.59 0.11 -2.74
CA LEU A 13 -17.34 0.84 -2.57
C LEU A 13 -17.05 1.13 -1.09
N PHE A 14 -18.07 1.38 -0.28
CA PHE A 14 -17.91 1.50 1.17
C PHE A 14 -17.37 0.20 1.79
N TRP A 15 -18.04 -0.93 1.57
CA TRP A 15 -17.61 -2.21 2.12
C TRP A 15 -16.24 -2.65 1.61
N TRP A 16 -15.98 -2.39 0.34
CA TRP A 16 -14.67 -2.61 -0.27
C TRP A 16 -13.55 -1.85 0.42
N ASN A 17 -13.75 -0.54 0.65
CA ASN A 17 -12.76 0.29 1.34
C ASN A 17 -12.58 -0.13 2.80
N ILE A 18 -13.64 -0.51 3.51
CA ILE A 18 -13.54 -1.02 4.89
C ILE A 18 -12.76 -2.33 4.94
N PHE A 19 -13.00 -3.23 3.97
CA PHE A 19 -12.25 -4.47 3.85
C PHE A 19 -10.75 -4.20 3.67
N LEU A 20 -10.38 -3.32 2.72
CA LEU A 20 -8.98 -2.98 2.47
C LEU A 20 -8.33 -2.20 3.63
N ALA A 21 -9.09 -1.32 4.30
CA ALA A 21 -8.62 -0.62 5.49
C ALA A 21 -8.31 -1.59 6.63
N THR A 22 -9.22 -2.54 6.90
CA THR A 22 -9.06 -3.54 7.95
C THR A 22 -7.89 -4.48 7.64
N PHE A 23 -7.83 -4.99 6.39
CA PHE A 23 -6.71 -5.81 5.93
C PHE A 23 -5.37 -5.09 6.12
N SER A 24 -5.32 -3.81 5.76
CA SER A 24 -4.11 -2.99 5.88
C SER A 24 -3.75 -2.68 7.34
N ALA A 25 -4.74 -2.45 8.21
CA ALA A 25 -4.52 -2.22 9.64
C ALA A 25 -3.97 -3.48 10.35
N VAL A 26 -4.53 -4.66 10.04
CA VAL A 26 -4.02 -5.93 10.59
C VAL A 26 -2.63 -6.22 10.03
N GLY A 27 -2.40 -6.00 8.73
CA GLY A 27 -1.07 -6.13 8.12
C GLY A 27 -0.03 -5.22 8.77
N ALA A 28 -0.38 -3.96 9.03
CA ALA A 28 0.48 -3.01 9.74
C ALA A 28 0.79 -3.49 11.17
N ALA A 29 -0.23 -3.94 11.92
CA ALA A 29 -0.04 -4.43 13.28
C ALA A 29 0.88 -5.66 13.37
N ARG A 30 0.98 -6.44 12.29
CA ARG A 30 1.83 -7.64 12.22
C ARG A 30 3.23 -7.36 11.67
N MET A 31 3.36 -6.43 10.73
CA MET A 31 4.63 -6.10 10.10
C MET A 31 5.44 -5.02 10.85
N LEU A 32 4.76 -4.06 11.49
CA LEU A 32 5.45 -2.97 12.21
C LEU A 32 6.34 -3.47 13.36
N PRO A 33 5.91 -4.41 14.23
CA PRO A 33 6.77 -4.89 15.30
C PRO A 33 8.06 -5.53 14.80
N GLU A 34 7.99 -6.27 13.68
CA GLU A 34 9.18 -6.87 13.05
C GLU A 34 10.12 -5.78 12.53
N LEU A 35 9.57 -4.76 11.88
CA LEU A 35 10.36 -3.62 11.39
C LEU A 35 11.04 -2.87 12.54
N PHE A 36 10.29 -2.55 13.60
CA PHE A 36 10.84 -1.85 14.77
C PHE A 36 11.92 -2.65 15.46
N TRP A 37 11.71 -3.95 15.66
CA TRP A 37 12.72 -4.84 16.22
C TRP A 37 13.96 -4.91 15.32
N SER A 38 13.78 -5.03 14.01
CA SER A 38 14.89 -5.07 13.06
C SER A 38 15.76 -3.82 13.09
N VAL A 39 15.17 -2.64 13.24
CA VAL A 39 15.91 -1.37 13.23
C VAL A 39 16.54 -1.10 14.59
N ASN A 40 15.78 -1.27 15.67
CA ASN A 40 16.20 -0.89 17.03
C ASN A 40 17.19 -1.90 17.65
N SER A 41 17.05 -3.20 17.34
CA SER A 41 17.87 -4.24 17.97
C SER A 41 19.07 -4.69 17.14
N ASN A 42 19.04 -4.56 15.81
CA ASN A 42 20.10 -5.10 14.92
C ASN A 42 20.81 -4.06 14.06
N SER A 43 20.33 -2.80 14.00
CA SER A 43 20.79 -1.69 13.15
C SER A 43 20.03 -1.53 11.82
N PHE A 44 20.06 -0.31 11.27
CA PHE A 44 19.42 0.04 10.00
C PHE A 44 19.91 -0.81 8.83
N PHE A 45 21.22 -1.12 8.78
CA PHE A 45 21.81 -1.97 7.75
C PHE A 45 21.20 -3.38 7.74
N TYR A 46 21.02 -3.99 8.93
CA TYR A 46 20.38 -5.30 9.06
C TYR A 46 18.97 -5.29 8.45
N SER A 47 18.19 -4.21 8.68
CA SER A 47 16.82 -4.09 8.17
C SER A 47 16.70 -4.01 6.64
N ILE A 48 17.79 -3.66 5.94
CA ILE A 48 17.80 -3.51 4.49
C ILE A 48 18.48 -4.68 3.80
N CYS A 49 19.47 -5.31 4.44
CA CYS A 49 20.29 -6.35 3.82
C CYS A 49 19.89 -7.77 4.20
N ILE A 50 19.25 -7.99 5.36
CA ILE A 50 18.92 -9.33 5.84
C ILE A 50 17.42 -9.57 5.70
N GLY A 51 17.03 -10.67 5.05
CA GLY A 51 15.65 -11.03 4.73
C GLY A 51 14.88 -11.75 5.83
N SER A 52 15.18 -11.50 7.12
CA SER A 52 14.55 -12.21 8.25
C SER A 52 13.02 -12.15 8.25
N TYR A 53 12.44 -11.08 7.69
CA TYR A 53 10.98 -10.91 7.61
C TYR A 53 10.29 -11.93 6.70
N ALA A 54 11.02 -12.62 5.81
CA ALA A 54 10.45 -13.60 4.88
C ALA A 54 10.03 -14.91 5.56
N GLN A 55 10.28 -15.07 6.87
CA GLN A 55 9.95 -16.26 7.64
C GLN A 55 8.86 -15.97 8.69
N GLY A 56 8.11 -17.00 9.06
CA GLY A 56 7.11 -16.93 10.13
C GLY A 56 5.91 -16.03 9.80
N ILE A 57 5.41 -15.31 10.81
CA ILE A 57 4.20 -14.48 10.70
C ILE A 57 4.42 -13.33 9.70
N SER A 58 5.59 -12.71 9.71
CA SER A 58 5.92 -11.60 8.82
C SER A 58 5.99 -12.04 7.36
N GLY A 59 6.49 -13.25 7.09
CA GLY A 59 6.52 -13.83 5.74
C GLY A 59 5.10 -14.01 5.20
N TYR A 60 4.23 -14.63 5.99
CA TYR A 60 2.82 -14.80 5.64
C TYR A 60 2.12 -13.47 5.28
N TRP A 61 2.36 -12.41 6.07
CA TRP A 61 1.79 -11.09 5.77
C TRP A 61 2.45 -10.42 4.56
N GLY A 62 3.72 -10.70 4.28
CA GLY A 62 4.38 -10.33 3.02
C GLY A 62 3.74 -10.99 1.79
N ASP A 63 3.42 -12.29 1.87
CA ASP A 63 2.73 -13.01 0.80
C ASP A 63 1.34 -12.41 0.54
N LYS A 64 0.61 -12.13 1.63
CA LYS A 64 -0.72 -11.49 1.54
C LYS A 64 -0.62 -10.08 0.96
N PHE A 65 0.43 -9.33 1.28
CA PHE A 65 0.68 -8.03 0.67
C PHE A 65 0.87 -8.13 -0.84
N ALA A 66 1.67 -9.09 -1.32
CA ALA A 66 1.86 -9.30 -2.75
C ALA A 66 0.50 -9.58 -3.43
N MET A 67 -0.29 -10.50 -2.86
CA MET A 67 -1.62 -10.83 -3.36
C MET A 67 -2.58 -9.63 -3.33
N SER A 68 -2.48 -8.75 -2.33
CA SER A 68 -3.36 -7.59 -2.21
C SER A 68 -3.20 -6.64 -3.39
N LYS A 69 -2.02 -6.55 -4.02
CA LYS A 69 -1.83 -5.68 -5.20
C LYS A 69 -2.68 -6.07 -6.40
N VAL A 70 -2.96 -7.36 -6.56
CA VAL A 70 -3.90 -7.85 -7.58
C VAL A 70 -5.33 -7.44 -7.21
N ILE A 71 -5.70 -7.56 -5.93
CA ILE A 71 -7.03 -7.23 -5.41
C ILE A 71 -7.29 -5.72 -5.50
N GLU A 72 -6.31 -4.89 -5.12
CA GLU A 72 -6.33 -3.42 -5.20
C GLU A 72 -6.53 -2.93 -6.64
N PHE A 73 -6.18 -3.73 -7.66
CA PHE A 73 -6.48 -3.40 -9.05
C PHE A 73 -7.99 -3.25 -9.32
N ALA A 74 -8.85 -3.87 -8.50
CA ALA A 74 -10.29 -3.69 -8.58
C ALA A 74 -10.75 -2.25 -8.27
N ASP A 75 -9.92 -1.42 -7.61
CA ASP A 75 -10.19 0.03 -7.47
C ASP A 75 -10.35 0.70 -8.84
N THR A 76 -9.52 0.30 -9.80
CA THR A 76 -9.59 0.73 -11.21
C THR A 76 -10.91 0.31 -11.83
N ALA A 77 -11.37 -0.92 -11.55
CA ALA A 77 -12.65 -1.42 -12.05
C ALA A 77 -13.82 -0.58 -11.51
N PHE A 78 -13.83 -0.24 -10.22
CA PHE A 78 -14.85 0.63 -9.64
C PHE A 78 -14.87 2.03 -10.28
N ILE A 79 -13.71 2.63 -10.57
CA ILE A 79 -13.62 3.93 -11.25
C ILE A 79 -14.22 3.86 -12.65
N VAL A 80 -13.88 2.83 -13.42
CA VAL A 80 -14.39 2.61 -14.78
C VAL A 80 -15.90 2.37 -14.78
N LEU A 81 -16.40 1.53 -13.86
CA LEU A 81 -17.84 1.24 -13.72
C LEU A 81 -18.65 2.48 -13.34
N ARG A 82 -18.08 3.37 -12.52
CA ARG A 82 -18.70 4.66 -12.15
C ARG A 82 -18.51 5.76 -13.21
N LYS A 83 -17.83 5.45 -14.32
CA LYS A 83 -17.52 6.40 -15.40
C LYS A 83 -16.77 7.65 -14.92
N LYS A 84 -15.90 7.51 -13.93
CA LYS A 84 -15.03 8.60 -13.48
C LYS A 84 -13.76 8.62 -14.34
N PRO A 85 -13.17 9.80 -14.60
CA PRO A 85 -11.95 9.89 -15.38
C PRO A 85 -10.82 9.16 -14.65
N LEU A 86 -10.23 8.18 -15.33
CA LEU A 86 -9.06 7.45 -14.84
C LEU A 86 -7.82 8.32 -15.07
N ILE A 87 -7.28 8.89 -14.00
CA ILE A 87 -6.06 9.71 -14.09
C ILE A 87 -4.84 8.84 -14.38
N PHE A 88 -3.86 9.37 -15.12
CA PHE A 88 -2.63 8.66 -15.48
C PHE A 88 -1.91 8.09 -14.25
N LEU A 89 -1.74 8.93 -13.22
CA LEU A 89 -1.04 8.57 -11.99
C LEU A 89 -1.61 7.31 -11.33
N HIS A 90 -2.94 7.14 -11.35
CA HIS A 90 -3.62 6.02 -10.69
C HIS A 90 -3.23 4.69 -11.33
N TRP A 91 -3.54 4.51 -12.62
CA TRP A 91 -3.32 3.22 -13.27
C TRP A 91 -1.84 2.93 -13.46
N TYR A 92 -1.02 3.95 -13.74
CA TYR A 92 0.43 3.81 -13.84
C TYR A 92 1.01 3.33 -12.50
N HIS A 93 0.59 3.95 -11.38
CA HIS A 93 0.99 3.51 -10.05
C HIS A 93 0.54 2.06 -9.77
N HIS A 94 -0.74 1.72 -9.96
CA HIS A 94 -1.24 0.37 -9.66
C HIS A 94 -0.54 -0.73 -10.48
N VAL A 95 -0.21 -0.48 -11.75
CA VAL A 95 0.53 -1.44 -12.58
C VAL A 95 1.98 -1.56 -12.12
N THR A 96 2.66 -0.43 -11.87
CA THR A 96 4.07 -0.44 -11.48
C THR A 96 4.28 -1.07 -10.11
N VAL A 97 3.44 -0.76 -9.11
CA VAL A 97 3.54 -1.36 -7.77
C VAL A 97 3.18 -2.84 -7.76
N LEU A 98 2.29 -3.29 -8.64
CA LEU A 98 1.98 -4.71 -8.82
C LEU A 98 3.22 -5.46 -9.31
N ILE A 99 3.82 -4.99 -10.40
CA ILE A 99 5.01 -5.63 -11.01
C ILE A 99 6.18 -5.60 -10.03
N SER A 100 6.48 -4.44 -9.44
CA SER A 100 7.62 -4.31 -8.53
C SER A 100 7.47 -5.16 -7.28
N THR A 101 6.27 -5.22 -6.68
CA THR A 101 6.01 -6.06 -5.50
C THR A 101 6.20 -7.54 -5.83
N TRP A 102 5.75 -7.98 -7.01
CA TRP A 102 5.89 -9.38 -7.41
C TRP A 102 7.34 -9.79 -7.67
N MET A 103 8.13 -8.88 -8.25
CA MET A 103 9.57 -9.08 -8.43
C MET A 103 10.29 -9.15 -7.07
N MET A 104 10.02 -8.20 -6.18
CA MET A 104 10.61 -8.18 -4.84
C MET A 104 10.22 -9.39 -3.99
N TYR A 105 8.99 -9.87 -4.17
CA TYR A 105 8.49 -11.08 -3.52
C TYR A 105 9.28 -12.32 -3.98
N LYS A 106 9.47 -12.48 -5.29
CA LYS A 106 10.25 -13.59 -5.87
C LYS A 106 11.70 -13.58 -5.40
N ASP A 107 12.31 -12.41 -5.34
CA ASP A 107 13.72 -12.26 -4.98
C ASP A 107 13.94 -12.18 -3.45
N HIS A 108 12.87 -12.32 -2.65
CA HIS A 108 12.87 -12.17 -1.19
C HIS A 108 13.66 -10.93 -0.72
N ALA A 109 13.48 -9.82 -1.43
CA ALA A 109 14.27 -8.61 -1.22
C ALA A 109 14.10 -8.11 0.23
N ALA A 110 15.21 -8.03 0.97
CA ALA A 110 15.25 -7.67 2.38
C ALA A 110 14.66 -6.27 2.65
N SER A 111 14.91 -5.32 1.74
CA SER A 111 14.33 -3.97 1.76
C SER A 111 12.81 -3.95 1.60
N GLY A 112 12.20 -5.03 1.09
CA GLY A 112 10.75 -5.19 0.93
C GLY A 112 9.95 -4.97 2.21
N ARG A 113 10.51 -5.35 3.37
CA ARG A 113 9.86 -5.15 4.68
C ARG A 113 9.42 -3.70 4.93
N TRP A 114 10.26 -2.74 4.51
CA TRP A 114 10.00 -1.32 4.71
C TRP A 114 8.85 -0.87 3.84
N PHE A 115 8.86 -1.25 2.56
CA PHE A 115 7.80 -0.94 1.60
C PHE A 115 6.47 -1.54 2.03
N ILE A 116 6.46 -2.79 2.49
CA ILE A 116 5.25 -3.47 2.98
C ILE A 116 4.69 -2.74 4.21
N ALA A 117 5.52 -2.51 5.24
CA ALA A 117 5.08 -1.90 6.48
C ALA A 117 4.56 -0.47 6.28
N MET A 118 5.30 0.38 5.55
CA MET A 118 4.87 1.75 5.28
C MET A 118 3.57 1.79 4.47
N ASN A 119 3.45 0.89 3.48
CA ASN A 119 2.29 0.86 2.61
C ASN A 119 1.05 0.40 3.37
N TYR A 120 1.16 -0.59 4.25
CA TYR A 120 0.05 -1.00 5.11
C TYR A 120 -0.43 0.12 6.03
N VAL A 121 0.50 0.88 6.63
CA VAL A 121 0.13 2.04 7.46
C VAL A 121 -0.61 3.08 6.63
N VAL A 122 -0.05 3.52 5.50
CA VAL A 122 -0.68 4.56 4.67
C VAL A 122 -2.00 4.10 4.07
N HIS A 123 -2.09 2.85 3.60
CA HIS A 123 -3.34 2.30 3.06
C HIS A 123 -4.43 2.15 4.11
N SER A 124 -4.08 1.85 5.36
CA SER A 124 -5.08 1.83 6.44
C SER A 124 -5.78 3.19 6.58
N PHE A 125 -5.01 4.30 6.57
CA PHE A 125 -5.56 5.66 6.63
C PHE A 125 -6.29 6.07 5.34
N MET A 126 -5.69 5.79 4.18
CA MET A 126 -6.26 6.16 2.88
C MET A 126 -7.61 5.48 2.64
N TYR A 127 -7.70 4.16 2.82
CA TYR A 127 -8.94 3.43 2.61
C TYR A 127 -10.01 3.77 3.66
N THR A 128 -9.61 4.05 4.91
CA THR A 128 -10.55 4.57 5.91
C THR A 128 -11.14 5.91 5.46
N TYR A 129 -10.32 6.82 4.94
CA TYR A 129 -10.79 8.08 4.38
C TYR A 129 -11.74 7.86 3.19
N TYR A 130 -11.43 6.93 2.28
CA TYR A 130 -12.31 6.62 1.15
C TYR A 130 -13.63 5.94 1.56
N ALA A 131 -13.63 5.07 2.56
CA ALA A 131 -14.85 4.51 3.13
C ALA A 131 -15.78 5.60 3.66
N LEU A 132 -15.25 6.53 4.47
CA LEU A 132 -16.05 7.64 5.01
C LEU A 132 -16.57 8.57 3.90
N ARG A 133 -15.80 8.79 2.84
CA ARG A 133 -16.25 9.56 1.66
C ARG A 133 -17.32 8.82 0.84
N ALA A 134 -17.31 7.49 0.81
CA ALA A 134 -18.31 6.69 0.14
C ALA A 134 -19.71 6.83 0.79
N LEU A 135 -19.75 7.01 2.11
CA LEU A 135 -20.98 7.33 2.86
C LEU A 135 -21.46 8.79 2.69
N GLN A 136 -20.85 9.55 1.78
CA GLN A 136 -21.12 10.98 1.56
C GLN A 136 -20.92 11.86 2.80
N TYR A 137 -20.13 11.39 3.77
CA TYR A 137 -19.83 12.16 4.97
C TYR A 137 -18.97 13.39 4.60
N LYS A 138 -19.35 14.55 5.15
CA LYS A 138 -18.62 15.81 4.97
C LYS A 138 -17.41 15.83 5.90
N LEU A 139 -16.32 15.22 5.47
CA LEU A 139 -15.06 15.29 6.19
C LEU A 139 -14.40 16.68 6.06
N PRO A 140 -13.72 17.17 7.10
CA PRO A 140 -12.92 18.39 7.03
C PRO A 140 -11.84 18.30 5.96
N LYS A 141 -11.52 19.42 5.31
CA LYS A 141 -10.45 19.48 4.29
C LYS A 141 -9.09 18.98 4.81
N TRP A 142 -8.82 19.19 6.11
CA TRP A 142 -7.59 18.74 6.77
C TRP A 142 -7.36 17.23 6.70
N THR A 143 -8.41 16.39 6.71
CA THR A 143 -8.23 14.94 6.64
C THR A 143 -7.70 14.51 5.27
N ALA A 144 -8.17 15.16 4.20
CA ALA A 144 -7.68 14.90 2.85
C ALA A 144 -6.22 15.33 2.69
N ILE A 145 -5.87 16.50 3.23
CA ILE A 145 -4.48 17.00 3.24
C ILE A 145 -3.58 16.03 4.00
N PHE A 146 -3.99 15.57 5.18
CA PHE A 146 -3.23 14.62 5.99
C PHE A 146 -2.95 13.31 5.24
N VAL A 147 -3.95 12.72 4.59
CA VAL A 147 -3.77 11.49 3.79
C VAL A 147 -2.78 11.72 2.65
N THR A 148 -2.89 12.84 1.94
CA THR A 148 -1.95 13.18 0.85
C THR A 148 -0.53 13.39 1.38
N LEU A 149 -0.36 14.04 2.54
CA LEU A 149 0.95 14.20 3.16
C LEU A 149 1.56 12.85 3.55
N LEU A 150 0.76 11.93 4.10
CA LEU A 150 1.21 10.57 4.38
C LEU A 150 1.69 9.85 3.11
N GLN A 151 0.92 9.91 2.02
CA GLN A 151 1.31 9.31 0.73
C GLN A 151 2.61 9.89 0.17
N ILE A 152 2.77 11.22 0.22
CA ILE A 152 3.99 11.88 -0.24
C ILE A 152 5.18 11.48 0.64
N SER A 153 5.01 11.45 1.96
CA SER A 153 6.06 11.03 2.89
C SER A 153 6.50 9.58 2.63
N GLN A 154 5.55 8.69 2.31
CA GLN A 154 5.83 7.30 1.92
C GLN A 154 6.73 7.24 0.69
N MET A 155 6.49 8.07 -0.33
CA MET A 155 7.31 8.06 -1.55
C MET A 155 8.71 8.60 -1.29
N ILE A 156 8.85 9.62 -0.45
CA ILE A 156 10.17 10.15 -0.07
C ILE A 156 10.99 9.10 0.68
N VAL A 157 10.39 8.44 1.68
CA VAL A 157 11.05 7.38 2.45
C VAL A 157 11.37 6.17 1.57
N GLY A 158 10.44 5.74 0.72
CA GLY A 158 10.65 4.63 -0.21
C GLY A 158 11.78 4.91 -1.22
N LEU A 159 11.91 6.16 -1.69
CA LEU A 159 13.01 6.57 -2.56
C LEU A 159 14.35 6.54 -1.80
N ALA A 160 14.39 7.06 -0.57
CA ALA A 160 15.60 7.05 0.25
C ALA A 160 16.12 5.62 0.49
N ILE A 161 15.23 4.69 0.84
CA ILE A 161 15.57 3.27 1.05
C ILE A 161 16.06 2.62 -0.25
N SER A 162 15.41 2.91 -1.38
CA SER A 162 15.83 2.41 -2.70
C SER A 162 17.24 2.88 -3.05
N ILE A 163 17.53 4.18 -2.89
CA ILE A 163 18.85 4.75 -3.18
C ILE A 163 19.91 4.12 -2.26
N TYR A 164 19.60 3.97 -0.98
CA TYR A 164 20.52 3.36 -0.03
C TYR A 164 20.82 1.90 -0.38
N THR A 165 19.79 1.10 -0.67
CA THR A 165 19.94 -0.29 -1.11
C THR A 165 20.76 -0.39 -2.39
N PHE A 166 20.50 0.48 -3.37
CA PHE A 166 21.25 0.51 -4.63
C PHE A 166 22.73 0.84 -4.41
N ARG A 167 23.06 1.78 -3.51
CA ARG A 167 24.44 2.10 -3.16
C ARG A 167 25.15 0.92 -2.49
N LEU A 168 24.45 0.20 -1.61
CA LEU A 168 25.01 -0.97 -0.94
C LEU A 168 25.30 -2.13 -1.90
N ASN A 169 24.45 -2.38 -2.89
CA ASN A 169 24.68 -3.44 -3.87
C ASN A 169 25.83 -3.15 -4.86
N ARG A 170 26.33 -1.90 -4.92
CA ARG A 170 27.39 -1.48 -5.84
C ARG A 170 28.79 -1.51 -5.23
N ASN A 171 28.88 -1.53 -3.90
CA ASN A 171 30.13 -1.63 -3.14
C ASN A 171 30.44 -3.08 -2.79
#